data_AF-A0ABC8B550-F1
#
_entry.id   AF-A0ABC8B550-F1
#
_cell.length_a   1.000
_cell.length_b   1.000
_cell.length_c   1.000
_cell.angle_alpha   90.00
_cell.angle_beta   90.00
_cell.angle_gamma   90.00
#
_symmetry.space_group_name_H-M   'P 1'
#
loop_
_entity.id
_entity.type
_entity.pdbx_description
1 polymer ?
#
loop_
_entity_poly.entity_id
_entity_poly.type
_entity_poly.pdbx_seq_one_letter_code
_entity_poly.pdbx_strand_id
1 'polypeptide(L)'
;MTRSVLLEADDTATALATVHRLDDRMADLCEVVEACSRFARLVGMRHEIVANLIFLRFEFTTGDAAGHNMATLAADRLMSYILQHIPGVAYGSSSGNYCTDKKATAVNGILGRGKNVVTELLVPRPVVQSVLHTTAAKVVALNVRKNLVGTVLAGGIRSANAHYANMLLAFYLATGQDAANIVEGSQGVTMAEDRNGDLYFSCTLPNLIVGTVGNGKDLDFVEENLTRLGCRAERKPGANARRLAALAAATVLCGELSLLAAQTNPGELMHAHVHFEREHAFADIKD
;
A
#
# COMPACT_ATOMS: atom_id res chain seq x y z
N MET A 1 7.56 -6.70 1.32
CA MET A 1 6.32 -7.47 1.59
C MET A 1 6.43 -8.07 2.98
N THR A 2 5.33 -8.31 3.68
CA THR A 2 5.36 -8.88 5.03
C THR A 2 4.43 -10.08 5.15
N ARG A 3 4.82 -11.03 6.00
CA ARG A 3 4.00 -12.13 6.47
C ARG A 3 4.22 -12.29 7.97
N SER A 4 3.15 -12.56 8.71
CA SER A 4 3.23 -12.76 10.15
C SER A 4 2.82 -14.17 10.53
N VAL A 5 3.50 -14.80 11.46
CA VAL A 5 3.11 -16.08 12.06
C VAL A 5 2.75 -15.88 13.53
N LEU A 6 2.00 -16.83 14.07
CA LEU A 6 1.65 -16.91 15.49
C LEU A 6 2.25 -18.19 16.07
N LEU A 7 2.99 -18.04 17.16
CA LEU A 7 3.51 -19.14 17.97
C LEU A 7 2.89 -19.07 19.37
N GLU A 8 2.77 -20.23 20.00
CA GLU A 8 2.35 -20.35 21.40
C GLU A 8 3.54 -20.87 22.20
N ALA A 9 3.99 -20.12 23.20
CA ALA A 9 5.00 -20.56 24.14
C ALA A 9 4.36 -21.26 25.34
N ASP A 10 5.16 -22.00 26.12
CA ASP A 10 4.71 -22.59 27.38
C ASP A 10 4.26 -21.51 28.39
N ASP A 11 4.97 -20.39 28.42
CA ASP A 11 4.69 -19.23 29.27
C ASP A 11 5.30 -17.93 28.70
N THR A 12 5.02 -16.80 29.36
CA THR A 12 5.52 -15.49 28.96
C THR A 12 7.05 -15.37 29.02
N ALA A 13 7.71 -16.08 29.96
CA ALA A 13 9.16 -16.05 30.08
C ALA A 13 9.82 -16.75 28.88
N THR A 14 9.23 -17.88 28.46
CA THR A 14 9.62 -18.63 27.26
C THR A 14 9.35 -17.83 25.99
N ALA A 15 8.24 -17.09 25.94
CA ALA A 15 7.94 -16.19 24.83
C ALA A 15 9.02 -15.09 24.66
N LEU A 16 9.38 -14.42 25.76
CA LEU A 16 10.42 -13.39 25.74
C LEU A 16 11.80 -13.97 25.38
N ALA A 17 12.18 -15.09 25.99
CA ALA A 17 13.43 -15.78 25.70
C ALA A 17 13.50 -16.23 24.24
N THR A 18 12.39 -16.67 23.66
CA THR A 18 12.29 -17.06 22.25
C THR A 18 12.63 -15.88 21.35
N VAL A 19 11.99 -14.73 21.55
CA VAL A 19 12.22 -13.53 20.72
C VAL A 19 13.68 -13.10 20.76
N HIS A 20 14.30 -13.02 21.95
CA HIS A 20 15.72 -12.67 22.06
C HIS A 20 16.63 -13.65 21.33
N ARG A 21 16.37 -14.97 21.46
CA ARG A 21 17.13 -15.99 20.71
C ARG A 21 16.97 -15.86 19.21
N LEU A 22 15.81 -15.44 18.72
CA LEU A 22 15.58 -15.22 17.28
C LEU A 22 16.30 -13.97 16.78
N ASP A 23 16.37 -12.91 17.57
CA ASP A 23 17.15 -11.72 17.24
C ASP A 23 18.65 -12.07 17.16
N ASP A 24 19.18 -12.86 18.09
CA ASP A 24 20.57 -13.34 18.07
C ASP A 24 20.86 -14.28 16.88
N ARG A 25 19.83 -14.94 16.35
CA ARG A 25 19.89 -15.89 15.22
C ARG A 25 19.41 -15.30 13.90
N MET A 26 19.35 -13.97 13.77
CA MET A 26 18.88 -13.33 12.53
C MET A 26 19.65 -13.81 11.29
N ALA A 27 20.95 -14.12 11.41
CA ALA A 27 21.75 -14.68 10.32
C ALA A 27 21.21 -16.04 9.85
N ASP A 28 20.96 -16.97 10.78
CA ASP A 28 20.38 -18.29 10.48
C ASP A 28 19.01 -18.14 9.79
N LEU A 29 18.17 -17.21 10.27
CA LEU A 29 16.86 -16.94 9.66
C LEU A 29 16.99 -16.42 8.23
N CYS A 30 17.98 -15.56 7.96
CA CYS A 30 18.29 -15.12 6.60
C CYS A 30 18.67 -16.31 5.70
N GLU A 31 19.55 -17.20 6.16
CA GLU A 31 19.97 -18.39 5.40
C GLU A 31 18.78 -19.30 5.04
N VAL A 32 17.85 -19.51 5.97
CA VAL A 32 16.60 -20.27 5.72
C VAL A 32 15.79 -19.65 4.58
N VAL A 33 15.70 -18.33 4.52
CA VAL A 33 14.94 -17.62 3.49
C VAL A 33 15.68 -17.63 2.15
N GLU A 34 17.00 -17.46 2.15
CA GLU A 34 17.80 -17.49 0.93
C GLU A 34 17.80 -18.88 0.27
N ALA A 35 17.72 -19.95 1.06
CA ALA A 35 17.57 -21.32 0.56
C ALA A 35 16.22 -21.56 -0.13
N CYS A 36 15.17 -20.80 0.20
CA CYS A 36 13.82 -21.01 -0.37
C CYS A 36 13.54 -20.20 -1.65
N SER A 37 14.26 -19.10 -1.88
CA SER A 37 14.02 -18.23 -3.03
C SER A 37 15.24 -17.38 -3.41
N ARG A 38 15.49 -17.30 -4.71
CA ARG A 38 16.53 -16.43 -5.30
C ARG A 38 16.21 -14.93 -5.16
N PHE A 39 14.95 -14.58 -4.93
CA PHE A 39 14.49 -13.18 -4.87
C PHE A 39 14.02 -12.75 -3.48
N ALA A 40 13.73 -13.71 -2.58
CA ALA A 40 13.35 -13.39 -1.22
C ALA A 40 14.59 -13.12 -0.39
N ARG A 41 14.57 -12.02 0.38
CA ARG A 41 15.54 -11.77 1.44
C ARG A 41 14.80 -11.28 2.67
N LEU A 42 15.06 -11.90 3.81
CA LEU A 42 14.62 -11.38 5.10
C LEU A 42 15.39 -10.09 5.37
N VAL A 43 14.67 -8.99 5.61
CA VAL A 43 15.28 -7.68 5.89
C VAL A 43 14.95 -7.17 7.28
N GLY A 44 14.01 -7.83 7.96
CA GLY A 44 13.62 -7.49 9.31
C GLY A 44 12.64 -8.49 9.89
N MET A 45 12.61 -8.51 11.21
CA MET A 45 11.61 -9.22 12.01
C MET A 45 11.12 -8.26 13.07
N ARG A 46 9.81 -8.20 13.27
CA ARG A 46 9.16 -7.50 14.37
C ARG A 46 8.38 -8.52 15.18
N HIS A 47 8.16 -8.23 16.44
CA HIS A 47 7.42 -9.13 17.32
C HIS A 47 6.47 -8.35 18.23
N GLU A 48 5.39 -9.01 18.64
CA GLU A 48 4.58 -8.62 19.79
C GLU A 48 4.36 -9.86 20.65
N ILE A 49 4.36 -9.69 21.97
CA ILE A 49 4.05 -10.74 22.92
C ILE A 49 2.77 -10.37 23.67
N VAL A 50 1.81 -11.28 23.69
CA VAL A 50 0.58 -11.15 24.47
C VAL A 50 0.38 -12.45 25.25
N ALA A 51 0.60 -12.40 26.56
CA ALA A 51 0.68 -13.60 27.40
C ALA A 51 1.73 -14.59 26.85
N ASN A 52 1.34 -15.85 26.61
CA ASN A 52 2.21 -16.86 26.01
C ASN A 52 2.20 -16.83 24.47
N LEU A 53 1.53 -15.89 23.83
CA LEU A 53 1.45 -15.78 22.37
C LEU A 53 2.57 -14.89 21.82
N ILE A 54 3.22 -15.33 20.75
CA ILE A 54 4.24 -14.58 20.03
C ILE A 54 3.76 -14.31 18.59
N PHE A 55 3.59 -13.05 18.24
CA PHE A 55 3.27 -12.62 16.90
C PHE A 55 4.54 -12.16 16.21
N LEU A 56 5.09 -12.97 15.30
CA LEU A 56 6.29 -12.60 14.54
C LEU A 56 5.89 -12.06 13.18
N ARG A 57 6.30 -10.84 12.85
CA ARG A 57 6.11 -10.19 11.54
C ARG A 57 7.44 -10.14 10.81
N PHE A 58 7.58 -10.99 9.79
CA PHE A 58 8.75 -11.03 8.93
C PHE A 58 8.59 -10.06 7.75
N GLU A 59 9.69 -9.39 7.41
CA GLU A 59 9.77 -8.40 6.35
C GLU A 59 10.72 -8.91 5.26
N PHE A 60 10.23 -8.92 4.02
CA PHE A 60 10.95 -9.48 2.88
C PHE A 60 11.07 -8.51 1.70
N THR A 61 12.22 -8.51 1.04
CA THR A 61 12.29 -8.12 -0.38
C THR A 61 11.79 -9.27 -1.25
N THR A 62 11.19 -8.97 -2.40
CA THR A 62 10.53 -9.98 -3.26
C THR A 62 10.75 -9.74 -4.75
N GLY A 63 11.81 -9.02 -5.11
CA GLY A 63 12.07 -8.59 -6.49
C GLY A 63 10.87 -7.86 -7.10
N ASP A 64 10.51 -8.25 -8.31
CA ASP A 64 9.41 -7.64 -9.07
C ASP A 64 8.03 -8.24 -8.79
N ALA A 65 7.94 -9.27 -7.95
CA ALA A 65 6.66 -9.83 -7.53
C ALA A 65 6.01 -8.93 -6.45
N ALA A 66 4.68 -8.95 -6.39
CA ALA A 66 3.95 -8.37 -5.26
C ALA A 66 4.37 -9.03 -3.94
N GLY A 67 4.59 -10.35 -3.99
CA GLY A 67 5.36 -11.08 -2.99
C GLY A 67 4.54 -11.91 -2.00
N HIS A 68 3.20 -11.96 -2.10
CA HIS A 68 2.37 -12.69 -1.13
C HIS A 68 2.76 -14.16 -0.98
N ASN A 69 2.82 -14.90 -2.09
CA ASN A 69 3.15 -16.34 -2.06
C ASN A 69 4.60 -16.58 -1.62
N MET A 70 5.52 -15.74 -2.09
CA MET A 70 6.94 -15.81 -1.75
C MET A 70 7.16 -15.56 -0.25
N ALA A 71 6.50 -14.55 0.32
CA ALA A 71 6.56 -14.24 1.74
C ALA A 71 5.85 -15.31 2.60
N THR A 72 4.74 -15.90 2.12
CA THR A 72 4.10 -17.03 2.80
C THR A 72 5.02 -18.24 2.88
N LEU A 73 5.63 -18.64 1.76
CA LEU A 73 6.55 -19.76 1.74
C LEU A 73 7.77 -19.53 2.65
N ALA A 74 8.36 -18.33 2.58
CA ALA A 74 9.50 -17.97 3.43
C ALA A 74 9.12 -18.01 4.93
N ALA A 75 7.96 -17.46 5.30
CA ALA A 75 7.48 -17.48 6.68
C ALA A 75 7.16 -18.89 7.18
N ASP A 76 6.62 -19.77 6.32
CA ASP A 76 6.35 -21.17 6.66
C ASP A 76 7.64 -21.95 6.95
N ARG A 77 8.70 -21.71 6.16
CA ARG A 77 10.03 -22.28 6.41
C ARG A 77 10.67 -21.73 7.69
N LEU A 78 10.57 -20.43 7.92
CA LEU A 78 11.03 -19.81 9.16
C LEU A 78 10.30 -20.40 10.37
N MET A 79 8.97 -20.51 10.31
CA MET A 79 8.17 -21.11 11.37
C MET A 79 8.60 -22.56 11.65
N SER A 80 8.79 -23.36 10.60
CA SER A 80 9.30 -24.74 10.74
C SER A 80 10.67 -24.79 11.41
N TYR A 81 11.58 -23.90 11.00
CA TYR A 81 12.91 -23.77 11.62
C TYR A 81 12.80 -23.43 13.11
N ILE A 82 11.97 -22.44 13.47
CA ILE A 82 11.78 -22.01 14.86
C ILE A 82 11.26 -23.17 15.72
N LEU A 83 10.23 -23.88 15.26
CA LEU A 83 9.64 -25.01 15.99
C LEU A 83 10.61 -26.18 16.20
N GLN A 84 11.63 -26.32 15.35
CA GLN A 84 12.65 -27.36 15.47
C GLN A 84 13.81 -26.99 16.39
N HIS A 85 14.14 -25.69 16.48
CA HIS A 85 15.37 -25.21 17.13
C HIS A 85 15.12 -24.49 18.46
N ILE A 86 13.90 -24.01 18.69
CA ILE A 86 13.54 -23.32 19.93
C ILE A 86 12.62 -24.23 20.75
N PRO A 87 13.05 -24.71 21.93
CA PRO A 87 12.19 -25.50 22.80
C PRO A 87 11.16 -24.61 23.50
N GLY A 88 10.02 -25.20 23.87
CA GLY A 88 8.95 -24.53 24.62
C GLY A 88 8.08 -23.61 23.76
N VAL A 89 8.08 -23.80 22.44
CA VAL A 89 7.16 -23.14 21.50
C VAL A 89 6.45 -24.14 20.61
N ALA A 90 5.19 -23.86 20.31
CA ALA A 90 4.29 -24.64 19.48
C ALA A 90 3.69 -23.78 18.37
N TYR A 91 3.15 -24.46 17.35
CA TYR A 91 2.46 -23.81 16.24
C TYR A 91 1.14 -23.19 16.72
N GLY A 92 0.92 -21.90 16.39
CA GLY A 92 -0.38 -21.26 16.52
C GLY A 92 -1.06 -21.04 15.16
N SER A 93 -0.44 -20.27 14.27
CA SER A 93 -0.98 -20.01 12.92
C SER A 93 0.10 -19.54 11.94
N SER A 94 -0.01 -19.98 10.68
CA SER A 94 0.80 -19.46 9.56
C SER A 94 0.48 -18.01 9.18
N SER A 95 -0.62 -17.45 9.70
CA SER A 95 -1.01 -16.04 9.53
C SER A 95 -1.58 -15.46 10.82
N GLY A 96 -0.73 -14.85 11.64
CA GLY A 96 -1.12 -14.21 12.92
C GLY A 96 -1.86 -12.86 12.80
N ASN A 97 -2.31 -12.47 11.61
CA ASN A 97 -2.93 -11.15 11.32
C ASN A 97 -2.09 -9.90 11.66
N TYR A 98 -0.83 -10.05 12.06
CA TYR A 98 0.12 -8.96 12.32
C TYR A 98 0.96 -8.56 11.08
N CYS A 99 0.62 -9.07 9.89
CA CYS A 99 1.33 -8.74 8.65
C CYS A 99 1.11 -7.29 8.15
N THR A 100 -0.08 -6.77 7.89
CA THR A 100 -1.42 -7.37 7.91
C THR A 100 -2.02 -7.38 6.51
N ASP A 101 -2.42 -8.55 5.99
CA ASP A 101 -2.92 -8.70 4.62
C ASP A 101 -4.43 -8.45 4.51
N LYS A 102 -4.86 -7.54 3.63
CA LYS A 102 -6.26 -7.24 3.27
C LYS A 102 -7.14 -6.74 4.43
N LYS A 103 -6.55 -6.12 5.45
CA LYS A 103 -7.26 -5.45 6.56
C LYS A 103 -6.64 -4.09 6.83
N ALA A 104 -7.49 -3.10 7.15
CA ALA A 104 -7.05 -1.76 7.51
C ALA A 104 -6.43 -1.80 8.91
N THR A 105 -5.13 -1.51 9.02
CA THR A 105 -4.40 -1.61 10.29
C THR A 105 -3.43 -0.45 10.48
N ALA A 106 -3.15 -0.11 11.74
CA ALA A 106 -2.16 0.89 12.08
C ALA A 106 -0.74 0.40 11.77
N VAL A 107 -0.44 -0.88 12.03
CA VAL A 107 0.90 -1.47 11.86
C VAL A 107 1.41 -1.33 10.42
N ASN A 108 0.55 -1.55 9.42
CA ASN A 108 0.91 -1.32 8.03
C ASN A 108 1.26 0.16 7.81
N GLY A 109 0.42 1.10 8.24
CA GLY A 109 0.72 2.51 8.03
C GLY A 109 1.93 3.04 8.83
N ILE A 110 2.31 2.41 9.95
CA ILE A 110 3.47 2.79 10.77
C ILE A 110 4.77 2.17 10.23
N LEU A 111 4.77 0.87 9.95
CA LEU A 111 5.96 0.12 9.55
C LEU A 111 6.09 -0.06 8.03
N GLY A 112 5.05 0.28 7.27
CA GLY A 112 4.92 0.02 5.83
C GLY A 112 4.59 -1.43 5.50
N ARG A 113 3.97 -1.66 4.34
CA ARG A 113 3.82 -2.99 3.73
C ARG A 113 3.83 -2.92 2.21
N GLY A 114 4.79 -3.60 1.57
CA GLY A 114 4.97 -3.50 0.12
C GLY A 114 5.93 -2.37 -0.23
N LYS A 115 5.46 -1.34 -0.95
CA LYS A 115 6.22 -0.15 -1.31
C LYS A 115 5.64 1.07 -0.57
N ASN A 116 6.51 1.82 0.09
CA ASN A 116 6.19 3.15 0.61
C ASN A 116 6.58 4.18 -0.45
N VAL A 117 5.61 4.97 -0.92
CA VAL A 117 5.80 5.93 -2.01
C VAL A 117 5.24 7.29 -1.60
N VAL A 118 6.05 8.33 -1.80
CA VAL A 118 5.63 9.73 -1.70
C VAL A 118 5.69 10.32 -3.09
N THR A 119 4.64 11.03 -3.48
CA THR A 119 4.59 11.83 -4.70
C THR A 119 4.26 13.26 -4.34
N GLU A 120 4.93 14.22 -4.98
CA GLU A 120 4.75 15.64 -4.71
C GLU A 120 4.95 16.47 -5.97
N LEU A 121 4.35 17.65 -5.99
CA LEU A 121 4.53 18.64 -7.03
C LEU A 121 4.24 20.05 -6.51
N LEU A 122 4.73 21.06 -7.24
CA LEU A 122 4.37 22.46 -7.05
C LEU A 122 3.55 22.89 -8.28
N VAL A 123 2.27 23.18 -8.10
CA VAL A 123 1.40 23.72 -9.17
C VAL A 123 1.51 25.24 -9.18
N PRO A 124 1.98 25.85 -10.28
CA PRO A 124 2.04 27.30 -10.39
C PRO A 124 0.66 27.94 -10.26
N ARG A 125 0.58 29.09 -9.60
CA ARG A 125 -0.66 29.87 -9.41
C ARG A 125 -1.50 30.01 -10.68
N PRO A 126 -0.93 30.35 -11.86
CA PRO A 126 -1.73 30.44 -13.08
C PRO A 126 -2.45 29.14 -13.44
N VAL A 127 -1.82 27.98 -13.20
CA VAL A 127 -2.42 26.65 -13.46
C VAL A 127 -3.48 26.32 -12.43
N VAL A 128 -3.26 26.66 -11.15
CA VAL A 128 -4.28 26.49 -10.09
C VAL A 128 -5.57 27.28 -10.44
N GLN A 129 -5.42 28.46 -11.04
CA GLN A 129 -6.56 29.30 -11.42
C GLN A 129 -7.20 28.87 -12.74
N SER A 130 -6.39 28.62 -13.77
CA SER A 130 -6.90 28.39 -15.13
C SER A 130 -7.33 26.95 -15.40
N VAL A 131 -6.73 25.97 -14.72
CA VAL A 131 -7.00 24.54 -14.92
C VAL A 131 -7.77 23.95 -13.75
N LEU A 132 -7.35 24.23 -12.51
CA LEU A 132 -8.02 23.69 -11.31
C LEU A 132 -9.20 24.57 -10.85
N HIS A 133 -9.41 25.71 -11.50
CA HIS A 133 -10.51 26.65 -11.23
C HIS A 133 -10.66 26.99 -9.74
N THR A 134 -9.55 27.13 -9.03
CA THR A 134 -9.53 27.37 -7.57
C THR A 134 -8.35 28.25 -7.14
N THR A 135 -8.09 28.32 -5.82
CA THR A 135 -6.89 28.93 -5.24
C THR A 135 -6.18 27.94 -4.32
N ALA A 136 -4.86 28.08 -4.18
CA ALA A 136 -4.07 27.23 -3.28
C ALA A 136 -4.63 27.25 -1.84
N ALA A 137 -4.91 28.44 -1.30
CA ALA A 137 -5.54 28.61 0.01
C ALA A 137 -6.85 27.83 0.19
N LYS A 138 -7.72 27.77 -0.82
CA LYS A 138 -8.98 26.99 -0.75
C LYS A 138 -8.70 25.49 -0.66
N VAL A 139 -7.78 24.98 -1.48
CA VAL A 139 -7.40 23.56 -1.47
C VAL A 139 -6.76 23.19 -0.13
N VAL A 140 -5.87 24.02 0.41
CA VAL A 140 -5.26 23.83 1.73
C VAL A 140 -6.31 23.77 2.82
N ALA A 141 -7.23 24.75 2.86
CA ALA A 141 -8.30 24.80 3.86
C ALA A 141 -9.20 23.57 3.77
N LEU A 142 -9.55 23.12 2.55
CA LEU A 142 -10.35 21.92 2.34
C LEU A 142 -9.59 20.66 2.78
N ASN A 143 -8.31 20.50 2.43
CA ASN A 143 -7.51 19.35 2.82
C ASN A 143 -7.45 19.22 4.35
N VAL A 144 -7.19 20.31 5.07
CA VAL A 144 -7.16 20.28 6.54
C VAL A 144 -8.53 19.93 7.11
N ARG A 145 -9.59 20.60 6.67
CA ARG A 145 -10.93 20.41 7.26
C ARG A 145 -11.56 19.07 6.91
N LYS A 146 -11.39 18.62 5.66
CA LYS A 146 -12.00 17.39 5.14
C LYS A 146 -11.10 16.18 5.35
N ASN A 147 -9.92 16.17 4.73
CA ASN A 147 -9.05 15.00 4.73
C ASN A 147 -8.44 14.74 6.10
N LEU A 148 -8.03 15.77 6.84
CA LEU A 148 -7.47 15.58 8.17
C LEU A 148 -8.56 15.54 9.26
N VAL A 149 -9.21 16.67 9.56
CA VAL A 149 -10.16 16.77 10.68
C VAL A 149 -11.35 15.83 10.49
N GLY A 150 -11.95 15.79 9.30
CA GLY A 150 -13.05 14.88 8.99
C GLY A 150 -12.70 13.41 9.19
N THR A 151 -11.53 12.97 8.71
CA THR A 151 -11.06 11.58 8.90
C THR A 151 -10.79 11.25 10.36
N VAL A 152 -10.20 12.18 11.12
CA VAL A 152 -9.95 11.99 12.56
C VAL A 152 -11.27 11.80 13.30
N LEU A 153 -12.27 12.64 13.02
CA LEU A 153 -13.60 12.51 13.62
C LEU A 153 -14.30 11.20 13.24
N ALA A 154 -14.07 10.70 12.02
CA ALA A 154 -14.60 9.43 11.55
C ALA A 154 -13.86 8.19 12.10
N GLY A 155 -12.77 8.36 12.86
CA GLY A 155 -11.94 7.25 13.36
C GLY A 155 -11.10 6.58 12.26
N GLY A 156 -10.80 7.29 11.17
CA GLY A 156 -10.01 6.75 10.07
C GLY A 156 -8.57 6.43 10.48
N ILE A 157 -8.10 5.24 10.10
CA ILE A 157 -6.76 4.74 10.46
C ILE A 157 -5.77 5.13 9.35
N ARG A 158 -5.05 6.23 9.56
CA ARG A 158 -4.00 6.72 8.64
C ARG A 158 -4.49 6.87 7.19
N SER A 159 -5.69 7.41 7.02
CA SER A 159 -6.40 7.52 5.74
C SER A 159 -6.88 8.94 5.47
N ALA A 160 -6.04 9.94 5.75
CA ALA A 160 -6.36 11.35 5.55
C ALA A 160 -6.23 11.75 4.06
N ASN A 161 -7.15 11.22 3.24
CA ASN A 161 -7.25 11.46 1.81
C ASN A 161 -8.71 11.52 1.35
N ALA A 162 -8.94 11.90 0.10
CA ALA A 162 -10.26 12.05 -0.48
C ALA A 162 -10.70 10.77 -1.19
N HIS A 163 -9.88 10.24 -2.11
CA HIS A 163 -10.30 9.10 -2.93
C HIS A 163 -9.17 8.22 -3.47
N TYR A 164 -8.11 7.98 -2.67
CA TYR A 164 -7.01 7.10 -3.10
C TYR A 164 -7.51 5.75 -3.62
N ALA A 165 -8.55 5.21 -2.97
CA ALA A 165 -9.17 3.94 -3.34
C ALA A 165 -9.68 3.92 -4.80
N ASN A 166 -10.28 5.00 -5.29
CA ASN A 166 -10.82 5.03 -6.65
C ASN A 166 -9.71 4.92 -7.69
N MET A 167 -8.66 5.75 -7.54
CA MET A 167 -7.54 5.76 -8.47
C MET A 167 -6.76 4.45 -8.44
N LEU A 168 -6.52 3.89 -7.25
CA LEU A 168 -5.78 2.65 -7.10
C LEU A 168 -6.57 1.44 -7.60
N LEU A 169 -7.88 1.37 -7.37
CA LEU A 169 -8.69 0.24 -7.83
C LEU A 169 -8.66 0.14 -9.36
N ALA A 170 -8.88 1.26 -10.06
CA ALA A 170 -8.80 1.31 -11.51
C ALA A 170 -7.40 0.90 -12.00
N PHE A 171 -6.34 1.44 -11.40
CA PHE A 171 -4.96 1.10 -11.74
C PHE A 171 -4.65 -0.38 -11.50
N TYR A 172 -5.14 -0.95 -10.40
CA TYR A 172 -4.91 -2.33 -10.02
C TYR A 172 -5.56 -3.29 -11.01
N LEU A 173 -6.82 -3.03 -11.38
CA LEU A 173 -7.53 -3.83 -12.39
C LEU A 173 -6.83 -3.74 -13.76
N ALA A 174 -6.48 -2.53 -14.20
CA ALA A 174 -5.83 -2.32 -15.49
C ALA A 174 -4.44 -2.96 -15.59
N THR A 175 -3.75 -3.15 -14.47
CA THR A 175 -2.39 -3.71 -14.42
C THR A 175 -2.34 -5.11 -13.80
N GLY A 176 -3.50 -5.76 -13.60
CA GLY A 176 -3.63 -7.13 -13.10
C GLY A 176 -3.14 -7.34 -11.66
N GLN A 177 -3.20 -6.32 -10.79
CA GLN A 177 -2.86 -6.46 -9.37
C GLN A 177 -4.00 -7.15 -8.60
N ASP A 178 -3.72 -7.61 -7.38
CA ASP A 178 -4.76 -8.10 -6.48
C ASP A 178 -5.59 -6.91 -5.96
N ALA A 179 -6.80 -6.76 -6.51
CA ALA A 179 -7.70 -5.67 -6.16
C ALA A 179 -8.05 -5.63 -4.67
N ALA A 180 -8.02 -6.75 -3.95
CA ALA A 180 -8.33 -6.78 -2.52
C ALA A 180 -7.25 -6.11 -1.66
N ASN A 181 -6.03 -5.89 -2.20
CA ASN A 181 -5.03 -5.07 -1.52
C ASN A 181 -5.40 -3.58 -1.46
N ILE A 182 -6.53 -3.17 -2.06
CA ILE A 182 -7.06 -1.82 -1.93
C ILE A 182 -7.32 -1.42 -0.48
N VAL A 183 -7.70 -2.37 0.38
CA VAL A 183 -7.97 -2.15 1.80
C VAL A 183 -6.76 -1.54 2.52
N GLU A 184 -5.55 -1.92 2.10
CA GLU A 184 -4.30 -1.47 2.68
C GLU A 184 -3.69 -0.33 1.87
N GLY A 185 -3.70 -0.45 0.54
CA GLY A 185 -3.10 0.50 -0.38
C GLY A 185 -3.79 1.86 -0.39
N SER A 186 -5.08 1.92 -0.03
CA SER A 186 -5.83 3.19 0.09
C SER A 186 -5.56 3.96 1.39
N GLN A 187 -4.82 3.37 2.35
CA GLN A 187 -4.29 4.14 3.47
C GLN A 187 -3.22 5.11 2.95
N GLY A 188 -3.24 6.34 3.45
CA GLY A 188 -2.34 7.38 3.00
C GLY A 188 -2.78 8.76 3.45
N VAL A 189 -1.89 9.73 3.27
CA VAL A 189 -2.08 11.12 3.73
C VAL A 189 -1.80 12.08 2.58
N THR A 190 -2.74 12.98 2.36
CA THR A 190 -2.60 14.11 1.43
C THR A 190 -2.16 15.35 2.19
N MET A 191 -1.13 16.04 1.70
CA MET A 191 -0.70 17.33 2.22
C MET A 191 -0.80 18.41 1.13
N ALA A 192 -1.17 19.61 1.55
CA ALA A 192 -1.27 20.78 0.68
C ALA A 192 -0.75 22.02 1.42
N GLU A 193 0.03 22.85 0.73
CA GLU A 193 0.52 24.13 1.25
C GLU A 193 0.34 25.23 0.19
N ASP A 194 -0.02 26.43 0.65
CA ASP A 194 -0.03 27.63 -0.18
C ASP A 194 1.35 28.30 -0.09
N ARG A 195 2.10 28.28 -1.19
CA ARG A 195 3.43 28.87 -1.31
C ARG A 195 3.36 30.11 -2.18
N ASN A 196 2.79 31.18 -1.62
CA ASN A 196 2.55 32.44 -2.32
C ASN A 196 1.69 32.23 -3.57
N GLY A 197 0.54 31.58 -3.42
CA GLY A 197 -0.44 31.25 -4.45
C GLY A 197 -0.09 30.06 -5.35
N ASP A 198 1.16 29.59 -5.33
CA ASP A 198 1.51 28.28 -5.88
C ASP A 198 1.06 27.20 -4.88
N LEU A 199 0.54 26.09 -5.39
CA LEU A 199 0.04 24.98 -4.57
C LEU A 199 1.11 23.89 -4.50
N TYR A 200 1.77 23.74 -3.36
CA TYR A 200 2.51 22.51 -3.07
C TYR A 200 1.50 21.43 -2.67
N PHE A 201 1.60 20.26 -3.30
CA PHE A 201 0.65 19.17 -3.10
C PHE A 201 1.38 17.84 -3.09
N SER A 202 1.06 16.97 -2.14
CA SER A 202 1.68 15.65 -2.03
C SER A 202 0.72 14.57 -1.56
N CYS A 203 1.01 13.33 -1.95
CA CYS A 203 0.32 12.13 -1.52
C CYS A 203 1.36 11.12 -1.00
N THR A 204 1.14 10.60 0.20
CA THR A 204 1.97 9.55 0.80
C THR A 204 1.19 8.25 0.91
N LEU A 205 1.68 7.20 0.26
CA LEU A 205 1.08 5.86 0.24
C LEU A 205 2.06 4.84 0.85
N PRO A 206 1.94 4.52 2.15
CA PRO A 206 2.90 3.65 2.84
C PRO A 206 2.82 2.17 2.43
N ASN A 207 1.70 1.76 1.81
CA ASN A 207 1.29 0.35 1.72
C ASN A 207 0.98 -0.13 0.30
N LEU A 208 1.71 0.34 -0.72
CA LEU A 208 1.44 -0.07 -2.10
C LEU A 208 1.94 -1.48 -2.38
N ILE A 209 1.00 -2.38 -2.61
CA ILE A 209 1.25 -3.78 -2.92
C ILE A 209 1.03 -3.99 -4.41
N VAL A 210 2.13 -3.92 -5.15
CA VAL A 210 2.14 -4.11 -6.60
C VAL A 210 3.28 -5.01 -7.04
N GLY A 211 3.10 -5.70 -8.15
CA GLY A 211 4.11 -6.49 -8.83
C GLY A 211 3.98 -6.38 -10.34
N THR A 212 5.08 -6.64 -11.04
CA THR A 212 5.11 -6.72 -12.51
C THR A 212 5.28 -8.16 -12.98
N VAL A 213 5.54 -9.11 -12.09
CA VAL A 213 5.52 -10.56 -12.37
C VAL A 213 4.61 -11.28 -11.37
N GLY A 214 4.16 -12.49 -11.73
CA GLY A 214 3.29 -13.32 -10.91
C GLY A 214 1.87 -13.42 -11.48
N ASN A 215 0.92 -13.81 -10.64
CA ASN A 215 -0.46 -14.05 -11.05
C ASN A 215 -1.13 -12.82 -11.68
N GLY A 216 -1.94 -13.03 -12.70
CA GLY A 216 -2.68 -12.00 -13.43
C GLY A 216 -1.84 -11.17 -14.40
N LYS A 217 -0.55 -11.51 -14.56
CA LYS A 217 0.39 -10.83 -15.47
C LYS A 217 0.53 -11.51 -16.83
N ASP A 218 -0.14 -12.63 -16.98
CA ASP A 218 -0.26 -13.48 -18.16
C ASP A 218 -1.44 -13.10 -19.06
N LEU A 219 -2.34 -12.23 -18.59
CA LEU A 219 -3.43 -11.69 -19.40
C LEU A 219 -2.89 -10.70 -20.44
N ASP A 220 -3.26 -10.88 -21.71
CA ASP A 220 -2.72 -10.09 -22.83
C ASP A 220 -2.85 -8.57 -22.64
N PHE A 221 -4.01 -8.09 -22.19
CA PHE A 221 -4.21 -6.65 -21.95
C PHE A 221 -3.35 -6.11 -20.80
N VAL A 222 -3.08 -6.94 -19.78
CA VAL A 222 -2.20 -6.57 -18.66
C VAL A 222 -0.76 -6.48 -19.14
N GLU A 223 -0.34 -7.43 -19.99
CA GLU A 223 0.98 -7.41 -20.60
C GLU A 223 1.20 -6.14 -21.43
N GLU A 224 0.25 -5.79 -22.27
CA GLU A 224 0.28 -4.56 -23.07
C GLU A 224 0.38 -3.32 -22.17
N ASN A 225 -0.48 -3.22 -21.15
CA ASN A 225 -0.50 -2.09 -20.23
C ASN A 225 0.83 -1.96 -19.47
N LEU A 226 1.36 -3.06 -18.92
CA LEU A 226 2.65 -3.05 -18.23
C LEU A 226 3.80 -2.70 -19.18
N THR A 227 3.75 -3.12 -20.44
CA THR A 227 4.74 -2.77 -21.47
C THR A 227 4.69 -1.28 -21.78
N ARG A 228 3.50 -0.71 -22.01
CA ARG A 228 3.29 0.72 -22.27
C ARG A 228 3.71 1.60 -21.10
N LEU A 229 3.48 1.14 -19.87
CA LEU A 229 3.96 1.80 -18.66
C LEU A 229 5.48 1.63 -18.47
N GLY A 230 6.16 0.88 -19.34
CA GLY A 230 7.59 0.63 -19.30
C GLY A 230 8.00 -0.26 -18.12
N CYS A 231 7.10 -1.10 -17.61
CA CYS A 231 7.30 -2.01 -16.48
C CYS A 231 7.75 -3.43 -16.91
N ARG A 232 7.99 -3.63 -18.21
CA ARG A 232 8.54 -4.86 -18.81
C ARG A 232 9.99 -4.73 -19.29
N ALA A 233 10.62 -3.56 -19.08
CA ALA A 233 12.00 -3.36 -19.50
C ALA A 233 12.97 -4.25 -18.70
N GLU A 234 14.06 -4.65 -19.35
CA GLU A 234 15.15 -5.35 -18.68
C GLU A 234 15.81 -4.43 -17.64
N ARG A 235 15.71 -4.79 -16.37
CA ARG A 235 16.23 -4.02 -15.23
C ARG A 235 16.66 -4.94 -14.10
N LYS A 236 17.39 -4.38 -13.13
CA LYS A 236 17.70 -5.07 -11.87
C LYS A 236 16.39 -5.50 -11.17
N PRO A 237 16.34 -6.68 -10.53
CA PRO A 237 15.16 -7.17 -9.83
C PRO A 237 14.55 -6.12 -8.88
N GLY A 238 13.22 -5.98 -8.97
CA GLY A 238 12.42 -5.04 -8.20
C GLY A 238 12.34 -3.63 -8.78
N ALA A 239 13.14 -3.28 -9.78
CA ALA A 239 13.09 -1.95 -10.40
C ALA A 239 11.79 -1.73 -11.18
N ASN A 240 11.26 -2.76 -11.84
CA ASN A 240 10.00 -2.67 -12.55
C ASN A 240 8.82 -2.50 -11.57
N ALA A 241 8.81 -3.26 -10.48
CA ALA A 241 7.78 -3.12 -9.45
C ALA A 241 7.85 -1.77 -8.71
N ARG A 242 9.05 -1.19 -8.50
CA ARG A 242 9.19 0.18 -7.96
C ARG A 242 8.69 1.23 -8.93
N ARG A 243 8.99 1.09 -10.23
CA ARG A 243 8.44 1.97 -11.27
C ARG A 243 6.92 1.91 -11.29
N LEU A 244 6.34 0.72 -11.25
CA LEU A 244 4.89 0.55 -11.22
C LEU A 244 4.28 1.20 -9.99
N ALA A 245 4.90 1.06 -8.81
CA ALA A 245 4.45 1.72 -7.58
C ALA A 245 4.49 3.25 -7.68
N ALA A 246 5.54 3.82 -8.28
CA ALA A 246 5.64 5.25 -8.53
C ALA A 246 4.54 5.74 -9.49
N LEU A 247 4.23 4.98 -10.54
CA LEU A 247 3.15 5.31 -11.48
C LEU A 247 1.77 5.23 -10.79
N ALA A 248 1.52 4.19 -9.98
CA ALA A 248 0.28 4.08 -9.21
C ALA A 248 0.09 5.27 -8.25
N ALA A 249 1.15 5.65 -7.52
CA ALA A 249 1.13 6.80 -6.62
C ALA A 249 0.98 8.14 -7.36
N ALA A 250 1.55 8.28 -8.55
CA ALA A 250 1.37 9.46 -9.39
C ALA A 250 -0.08 9.57 -9.91
N THR A 251 -0.69 8.44 -10.31
CA THR A 251 -2.10 8.38 -10.67
C THR A 251 -3.00 8.82 -9.51
N VAL A 252 -2.68 8.39 -8.28
CA VAL A 252 -3.37 8.85 -7.07
C VAL A 252 -3.21 10.36 -6.86
N LEU A 253 -1.98 10.88 -6.96
CA LEU A 253 -1.71 12.32 -6.83
C LEU A 253 -2.57 13.16 -7.78
N CYS A 254 -2.61 12.77 -9.06
CA CYS A 254 -3.39 13.47 -10.08
C CYS A 254 -4.89 13.44 -9.78
N GLY A 255 -5.42 12.27 -9.40
CA GLY A 255 -6.82 12.14 -9.05
C GLY A 255 -7.17 12.97 -7.81
N GLU A 256 -6.36 12.86 -6.76
CA GLU A 256 -6.59 13.55 -5.49
C GLU A 256 -6.56 15.08 -5.66
N LEU A 257 -5.60 15.60 -6.43
CA LEU A 257 -5.50 17.01 -6.78
C LEU A 257 -6.76 17.50 -7.49
N SER A 258 -7.21 16.75 -8.50
CA SER A 258 -8.41 17.07 -9.29
C SER A 258 -9.67 17.09 -8.42
N LEU A 259 -9.89 16.05 -7.60
CA LEU A 259 -11.09 15.96 -6.77
C LEU A 259 -11.11 17.06 -5.69
N LEU A 260 -9.99 17.31 -5.02
CA LEU A 260 -9.95 18.38 -4.01
C LEU A 260 -10.19 19.74 -4.66
N ALA A 261 -9.62 20.01 -5.83
CA ALA A 261 -9.89 21.24 -6.56
C ALA A 261 -11.39 21.41 -6.86
N ALA A 262 -12.04 20.40 -7.47
CA ALA A 262 -13.46 20.44 -7.78
C ALA A 262 -14.34 20.66 -6.53
N GLN A 263 -13.98 20.05 -5.39
CA GLN A 263 -14.73 20.20 -4.13
C GLN A 263 -14.57 21.58 -3.47
N THR A 264 -13.63 22.42 -3.92
CA THR A 264 -13.58 23.83 -3.49
C THR A 264 -14.63 24.72 -4.16
N ASN A 265 -15.30 24.20 -5.18
CA ASN A 265 -16.33 24.90 -5.96
C ASN A 265 -17.70 24.24 -5.71
N PRO A 266 -18.66 24.96 -5.10
CA PRO A 266 -19.97 24.40 -4.79
C PRO A 266 -20.68 23.83 -6.03
N GLY A 267 -21.11 22.58 -5.96
CA GLY A 267 -21.88 21.91 -7.01
C GLY A 267 -21.07 21.33 -8.17
N GLU A 268 -19.78 21.64 -8.30
CA GLU A 268 -18.96 21.19 -9.44
C GLU A 268 -18.85 19.66 -9.50
N LEU A 269 -18.64 19.01 -8.37
CA LEU A 269 -18.56 17.54 -8.29
C LEU A 269 -19.85 16.88 -8.82
N MET A 270 -21.02 17.33 -8.37
CA MET A 270 -22.29 16.76 -8.81
C MET A 270 -22.60 17.07 -10.28
N HIS A 271 -22.23 18.26 -10.74
CA HIS A 271 -22.37 18.62 -12.15
C HIS A 271 -21.51 17.71 -13.04
N ALA A 272 -20.26 17.45 -12.65
CA ALA A 272 -19.36 16.53 -13.35
C ALA A 272 -19.92 15.10 -13.38
N HIS A 273 -20.40 14.57 -12.25
CA HIS A 273 -21.03 13.24 -12.21
C HIS A 273 -22.24 13.15 -13.13
N VAL A 274 -23.13 14.15 -13.12
CA VAL A 274 -24.31 14.16 -14.00
C VAL A 274 -23.90 14.19 -15.48
N HIS A 275 -22.95 15.04 -15.86
CA HIS A 275 -22.51 15.15 -17.25
C HIS A 275 -21.87 13.84 -17.75
N PHE A 276 -20.93 13.26 -16.99
CA PHE A 276 -20.20 12.07 -17.46
C PHE A 276 -20.96 10.75 -17.27
N GLU A 277 -21.82 10.62 -16.25
CA GLU A 277 -22.50 9.35 -15.97
C GLU A 277 -23.91 9.28 -16.57
N ARG A 278 -24.57 10.41 -16.83
CA ARG A 278 -25.98 10.42 -17.27
C ARG A 278 -26.22 10.78 -18.73
N GLU A 279 -25.27 11.40 -19.43
CA GLU A 279 -25.44 11.66 -20.88
C GLU A 279 -25.50 10.38 -21.72
N HIS A 280 -24.98 9.26 -21.22
CA HIS A 280 -25.12 7.95 -21.87
C HIS A 280 -26.41 7.19 -21.52
N ALA A 281 -27.22 7.64 -20.54
CA ALA A 281 -28.43 6.94 -20.12
C ALA A 281 -29.69 7.31 -20.93
N PHE A 282 -29.63 8.35 -21.78
CA PHE A 282 -30.78 8.84 -22.55
C PHE A 282 -30.54 8.92 -24.07
N ALA A 283 -29.43 8.39 -24.57
CA ALA A 283 -29.15 8.36 -26.01
C ALA A 283 -29.99 7.30 -26.79
N ASP A 284 -30.56 6.30 -26.09
CA ASP A 284 -31.35 5.21 -26.70
C ASP A 284 -32.87 5.33 -26.48
N ILE A 285 -33.37 6.50 -26.10
CA ILE A 285 -34.82 6.79 -26.13
C ILE A 285 -35.04 7.98 -27.06
N LYS A 286 -35.08 7.69 -28.36
CA LYS A 286 -35.72 8.53 -29.37
C LYS A 286 -36.83 7.72 -30.01
N ASP A 287 -38.06 8.19 -29.77
CA ASP A 287 -39.35 7.93 -30.42
C ASP A 287 -39.58 6.58 -31.13
#